data_AF-A0A336MQN9-F1
#
_entry.id   AF-A0A336MQN9-F1
#
_cell.length_a   1.000
_cell.length_b   1.000
_cell.length_c   1.000
_cell.angle_alpha   90.00
_cell.angle_beta   90.00
_cell.angle_gamma   90.00
#
_symmetry.space_group_name_H-M   'P 1'
#
loop_
_entity.id
_entity.type
_entity.pdbx_description
1 polymer ?
#
loop_
_entity_poly.entity_id
_entity_poly.type
_entity_poly.pdbx_seq_one_letter_code
_entity_poly.pdbx_strand_id
1 'polypeptide(L)'
;MIVFLQMYHSQFINPEFERESRQLFPKFSNSLFFKVCDMKKFMLVTLILSSFYLLEALIDLNERNFANSLSKFTFSIVLLICYRQRLENYSVLLNIYVGLYSITVHLTHLIALNISPKRDLFLKLIVIIRLLSWIFIYLNILPFDFLIPTVNASANKASVELNLLIWGWYVVRVWTSPFLKYFYHEIYHLNGDCVGDQSVYKCILVEDTPEQKHLRTMRRIFMELKFMQQQKSLEKTLRSEETSSAKTFQTIKCIMALKRKLRRIRARGGPSNINDKVPDDSDTEDDEHKFVKT
;
A
#
# COMPACT_ATOMS: atom_id res chain seq x y z
N MET A 1 9.57 7.96 -21.75
CA MET A 1 9.41 9.43 -21.73
C MET A 1 10.73 10.16 -21.51
N ILE A 2 11.46 9.92 -20.42
CA ILE A 2 12.70 10.67 -20.09
C ILE A 2 13.85 10.41 -21.08
N VAL A 3 14.05 9.17 -21.53
CA VAL A 3 15.05 8.87 -22.59
C VAL A 3 14.73 9.64 -23.86
N PHE A 4 13.47 9.72 -24.25
CA PHE A 4 13.01 10.50 -25.41
C PHE A 4 13.24 12.01 -25.21
N LEU A 5 12.92 12.56 -24.04
CA LEU A 5 13.18 13.96 -23.68
C LEU A 5 14.68 14.29 -23.62
N GLN A 6 15.50 13.38 -23.12
CA GLN A 6 16.95 13.55 -23.00
C GLN A 6 17.63 13.44 -24.37
N MET A 7 17.17 12.54 -25.23
CA MET A 7 17.58 12.52 -26.64
C MET A 7 17.10 13.78 -27.36
N TYR A 8 15.88 14.25 -27.11
CA TYR A 8 15.37 15.49 -27.67
C TYR A 8 16.20 16.70 -27.25
N HIS A 9 16.49 16.84 -25.96
CA HIS A 9 17.35 17.89 -25.44
C HIS A 9 18.77 17.79 -26.01
N SER A 10 19.37 16.60 -26.03
CA SER A 10 20.75 16.42 -26.51
C SER A 10 20.91 16.60 -28.02
N GLN A 11 19.87 16.31 -28.82
CA GLN A 11 19.93 16.35 -30.28
C GLN A 11 19.37 17.63 -30.89
N PHE A 12 18.42 18.30 -30.23
CA PHE A 12 17.73 19.47 -30.77
C PHE A 12 18.01 20.77 -29.99
N ILE A 13 18.37 20.68 -28.71
CA ILE A 13 18.82 21.84 -27.92
C ILE A 13 20.36 21.84 -27.97
N ASN A 14 20.90 22.40 -29.05
CA ASN A 14 22.34 22.41 -29.33
C ASN A 14 23.14 23.18 -28.23
N PRO A 15 24.25 22.63 -27.69
CA PRO A 15 25.11 23.32 -26.72
C PRO A 15 25.91 24.49 -27.31
N GLU A 16 25.93 24.65 -28.64
CA GLU A 16 26.61 25.76 -29.32
C GLU A 16 25.90 27.11 -29.12
N PHE A 17 24.57 27.12 -28.98
CA PHE A 17 23.78 28.35 -28.77
C PHE A 17 23.86 28.88 -27.32
N GLU A 18 24.16 28.02 -26.34
CA GLU A 18 24.47 28.47 -24.97
C GLU A 18 25.81 29.24 -24.89
N ARG A 19 26.77 28.93 -25.77
CA ARG A 19 28.06 29.64 -25.83
C ARG A 19 27.93 31.01 -26.49
N GLU A 20 27.18 31.14 -27.57
CA GLU A 20 26.96 32.44 -28.24
C GLU A 20 26.08 33.39 -27.40
N SER A 21 25.04 32.87 -26.74
CA SER A 21 24.13 33.71 -25.93
C SER A 21 24.76 34.26 -24.64
N ARG A 22 25.70 33.53 -24.01
CA ARG A 22 26.49 34.04 -22.87
C ARG A 22 27.42 35.19 -23.26
N GLN A 23 27.85 35.26 -24.51
CA GLN A 23 28.69 36.36 -25.00
C GLN A 23 27.90 37.63 -25.30
N LEU A 24 26.63 37.52 -25.76
CA LEU A 24 25.83 38.69 -26.13
C LEU A 24 25.01 39.32 -24.98
N PHE A 25 24.62 38.57 -23.94
CA PHE A 25 23.79 39.10 -22.85
C PHE A 25 24.26 38.66 -21.45
N PRO A 26 25.31 39.30 -20.90
CA PRO A 26 25.97 38.86 -19.67
C PRO A 26 25.19 39.09 -18.37
N LYS A 27 24.11 39.91 -18.37
CA LYS A 27 23.42 40.32 -17.13
C LYS A 27 22.05 39.67 -16.85
N PHE A 28 21.39 39.01 -17.82
CA PHE A 28 20.07 38.37 -17.60
C PHE A 28 19.79 37.17 -18.53
N SER A 29 20.79 36.34 -18.79
CA SER A 29 20.64 35.13 -19.61
C SER A 29 20.10 33.97 -18.78
N ASN A 30 18.80 33.96 -18.49
CA ASN A 30 18.12 32.71 -18.13
C ASN A 30 17.86 31.94 -19.43
N SER A 31 18.74 31.00 -19.78
CA SER A 31 18.62 30.12 -20.96
C SER A 31 17.28 29.34 -21.03
N LEU A 32 16.56 29.30 -19.91
CA LEU A 32 15.21 28.76 -19.75
C LEU A 32 14.14 29.45 -20.61
N PHE A 33 14.24 30.75 -20.87
CA PHE A 33 13.23 31.51 -21.63
C PHE A 33 13.56 31.68 -23.12
N PHE A 34 14.53 30.92 -23.62
CA PHE A 34 14.93 31.00 -25.02
C PHE A 34 13.79 30.54 -25.95
N LYS A 35 13.53 31.31 -27.01
CA LYS A 35 12.33 31.17 -27.87
C LYS A 35 12.64 30.59 -29.27
N VAL A 36 13.73 29.86 -29.45
CA VAL A 36 14.03 29.23 -30.74
C VAL A 36 13.38 27.86 -30.75
N CYS A 37 12.27 27.75 -31.47
CA CYS A 37 11.41 26.58 -31.45
C CYS A 37 10.91 26.23 -32.85
N ASP A 38 11.12 24.99 -33.27
CA ASP A 38 10.41 24.41 -34.40
C ASP A 38 9.00 24.04 -33.92
N MET A 39 8.03 24.90 -34.22
CA MET A 39 6.66 24.85 -33.68
C MET A 39 5.97 23.50 -33.89
N LYS A 40 6.29 22.79 -34.98
CA LYS A 40 5.70 21.47 -35.26
C LYS A 40 6.25 20.41 -34.31
N LYS A 41 7.57 20.43 -34.04
CA LYS A 41 8.23 19.50 -33.12
C LYS A 41 7.76 19.73 -31.68
N PHE A 42 7.75 20.99 -31.24
CA PHE A 42 7.34 21.32 -29.88
C PHE A 42 5.85 21.08 -29.63
N MET A 43 4.99 21.28 -30.63
CA MET A 43 3.58 20.88 -30.56
C MET A 43 3.44 19.38 -30.33
N LEU A 44 4.17 18.56 -31.10
CA LEU A 44 4.12 17.10 -30.98
C LEU A 44 4.62 16.63 -29.60
N VAL A 45 5.75 17.18 -29.13
CA VAL A 45 6.29 16.87 -27.79
C VAL A 45 5.31 17.28 -26.70
N THR A 46 4.74 18.49 -26.75
CA THR A 46 3.79 18.96 -25.74
C THR A 46 2.50 18.14 -25.74
N LEU A 47 1.98 17.76 -26.91
CA LEU A 47 0.78 16.93 -27.04
C LEU A 47 1.00 15.53 -26.44
N ILE A 48 2.14 14.91 -26.75
CA ILE A 48 2.52 13.63 -26.15
C ILE A 48 2.62 13.76 -24.63
N LEU A 49 3.36 14.74 -24.11
CA LEU A 49 3.53 14.91 -22.66
C LEU A 49 2.20 15.19 -21.95
N SER A 50 1.42 16.15 -22.44
CA SER A 50 0.13 16.52 -21.85
C SER A 50 -0.86 15.35 -21.84
N SER A 51 -0.93 14.57 -22.92
CA SER A 51 -1.80 13.38 -22.99
C SER A 51 -1.39 12.29 -21.99
N PHE A 52 -0.09 12.04 -21.80
CA PHE A 52 0.40 11.12 -20.76
C PHE A 52 0.00 11.60 -19.36
N TYR A 53 0.23 12.87 -19.02
CA TYR A 53 -0.16 13.38 -17.69
C TYR A 53 -1.68 13.41 -17.47
N LEU A 54 -2.48 13.67 -18.51
CA LEU A 54 -3.94 13.61 -18.43
C LEU A 54 -4.43 12.17 -18.21
N LEU A 55 -3.86 11.20 -18.94
CA LEU A 55 -4.19 9.80 -18.76
C LEU A 55 -3.85 9.34 -17.34
N GLU A 56 -2.66 9.67 -16.85
CA GLU A 56 -2.27 9.37 -15.48
C GLU A 56 -3.15 10.08 -14.44
N ALA A 57 -3.59 11.31 -14.70
CA ALA A 57 -4.50 12.02 -13.80
C ALA A 57 -5.88 11.32 -13.72
N LEU A 58 -6.37 10.76 -14.83
CA LEU A 58 -7.61 10.00 -14.87
C LEU A 58 -7.49 8.67 -14.12
N ILE A 59 -6.35 7.99 -14.24
CA ILE A 59 -6.06 6.78 -13.47
C ILE A 59 -6.05 7.10 -11.97
N ASP A 60 -5.33 8.15 -11.55
CA ASP A 60 -5.27 8.56 -10.14
C ASP A 60 -6.65 8.99 -9.61
N LEU A 61 -7.49 9.59 -10.46
CA LEU A 61 -8.86 9.98 -10.09
C LEU A 61 -9.72 8.75 -9.84
N ASN A 62 -9.60 7.72 -10.69
CA ASN A 62 -10.28 6.44 -10.52
C ASN A 62 -9.83 5.73 -9.22
N GLU A 63 -8.55 5.85 -8.87
CA GLU A 63 -7.99 5.33 -7.63
C GLU A 63 -8.34 6.17 -6.38
N ARG A 64 -9.08 7.28 -6.55
CA ARG A 64 -9.47 8.25 -5.49
C ARG A 64 -8.30 9.03 -4.89
N ASN A 65 -7.17 9.10 -5.58
CA ASN A 65 -6.00 9.89 -5.20
C ASN A 65 -6.12 11.33 -5.71
N PHE A 66 -7.08 12.10 -5.16
CA PHE A 66 -7.42 13.44 -5.65
C PHE A 66 -6.24 14.43 -5.70
N ALA A 67 -5.37 14.42 -4.70
CA ALA A 67 -4.23 15.35 -4.65
C ALA A 67 -3.19 15.08 -5.76
N ASN A 68 -2.88 13.80 -6.02
CA ASN A 68 -1.98 13.41 -7.10
C ASN A 68 -2.60 13.70 -8.48
N SER A 69 -3.89 13.39 -8.65
CA SER A 69 -4.65 13.69 -9.86
C SER A 69 -4.66 15.20 -10.15
N LEU A 70 -4.97 16.03 -9.15
CA LEU A 70 -4.95 17.48 -9.26
C LEU A 70 -3.57 18.02 -9.64
N SER A 71 -2.50 17.45 -9.06
CA SER A 71 -1.13 17.84 -9.40
C SER A 71 -0.78 17.52 -10.86
N LYS A 72 -1.13 16.32 -11.35
CA LYS A 72 -0.85 15.93 -12.74
C LYS A 72 -1.69 16.73 -13.73
N PHE A 73 -2.94 17.01 -13.39
CA PHE A 73 -3.84 17.85 -14.20
C PHE A 73 -3.33 19.30 -14.30
N THR A 74 -2.99 19.91 -13.16
CA THR A 74 -2.42 21.27 -13.13
C THR A 74 -1.08 21.34 -13.87
N PHE A 75 -0.24 20.31 -13.78
CA PHE A 75 0.99 20.21 -14.56
C PHE A 75 0.74 20.18 -16.08
N SER A 76 -0.28 19.43 -16.52
CA SER A 76 -0.65 19.39 -17.94
C SER A 76 -1.09 20.77 -18.45
N ILE A 77 -1.84 21.53 -17.64
CA ILE A 77 -2.20 22.93 -17.95
C ILE A 77 -0.95 23.81 -18.05
N VAL A 78 0.02 23.66 -17.15
CA VAL A 78 1.31 24.37 -17.21
C VAL A 78 2.03 24.10 -18.54
N LEU A 79 2.05 22.85 -19.02
CA LEU A 79 2.66 22.51 -20.31
C LEU A 79 1.97 23.19 -21.49
N LEU A 80 0.64 23.27 -21.49
CA LEU A 80 -0.11 23.99 -22.53
C LEU A 80 0.18 25.50 -22.51
N ILE A 81 0.38 26.08 -21.33
CA ILE A 81 0.75 27.49 -21.21
C ILE A 81 2.19 27.72 -21.67
N CYS A 82 3.12 26.83 -21.32
CA CYS A 82 4.48 26.86 -21.85
C CYS A 82 4.49 26.76 -23.38
N TYR A 83 3.61 25.93 -23.97
CA TYR A 83 3.43 25.88 -25.41
C TYR A 83 2.92 27.21 -26.00
N ARG A 84 1.86 27.78 -25.42
CA ARG A 84 1.32 29.09 -25.83
C ARG A 84 2.38 30.19 -25.76
N GLN A 85 3.27 30.14 -24.77
CA GLN A 85 4.34 31.12 -24.55
C GLN A 85 5.64 30.81 -25.29
N ARG A 86 5.70 29.69 -26.02
CA ARG A 86 6.89 29.22 -26.77
C ARG A 86 8.11 28.98 -25.86
N LEU A 87 7.88 28.45 -24.67
CA LEU A 87 8.91 28.14 -23.66
C LEU A 87 9.34 26.67 -23.76
N GLU A 88 10.08 26.35 -24.82
CA GLU A 88 10.50 24.98 -25.10
C GLU A 88 11.50 24.44 -24.07
N ASN A 89 12.60 25.16 -23.84
CA ASN A 89 13.64 24.77 -22.89
C ASN A 89 13.09 24.61 -21.48
N TYR A 90 12.26 25.56 -21.03
CA TYR A 90 11.59 25.50 -19.74
C TYR A 90 10.73 24.23 -19.61
N SER A 91 9.88 23.94 -20.59
CA SER A 91 8.97 22.79 -20.58
C SER A 91 9.73 21.45 -20.58
N VAL A 92 10.75 21.32 -21.44
CA VAL A 92 11.55 20.09 -21.58
C VAL A 92 12.35 19.84 -20.31
N LEU A 93 13.06 20.84 -19.80
CA LEU A 93 13.94 20.70 -18.64
C LEU A 93 13.14 20.43 -17.36
N LEU A 94 12.00 21.11 -17.18
CA LEU A 94 11.07 20.85 -16.07
C LEU A 94 10.57 19.40 -16.09
N ASN A 95 10.22 18.87 -17.27
CA ASN A 95 9.80 17.47 -17.42
C ASN A 95 10.92 16.47 -17.14
N ILE A 96 12.17 16.79 -17.48
CA ILE A 96 13.31 15.94 -17.17
C ILE A 96 13.49 15.82 -15.65
N TYR A 97 13.47 16.92 -14.91
CA TYR A 97 13.63 16.88 -13.45
C TYR A 97 12.46 16.22 -12.73
N VAL A 98 11.22 16.55 -13.12
CA VAL A 98 10.02 15.90 -12.56
C VAL A 98 10.01 14.41 -12.90
N GLY A 99 10.39 14.06 -14.13
CA GLY A 99 10.53 12.68 -14.58
C GLY A 99 11.60 11.90 -13.82
N LEU A 100 12.77 12.50 -13.57
CA LEU A 100 13.85 11.89 -12.80
C LEU A 100 13.37 11.51 -11.40
N TYR A 101 12.64 12.42 -10.73
CA TYR A 101 12.03 12.10 -9.44
C TYR A 101 11.01 10.94 -9.57
N SER A 102 10.15 10.95 -10.59
CA SER A 102 9.16 9.89 -10.81
C SER A 102 9.82 8.50 -10.95
N ILE A 103 10.94 8.39 -11.68
CA ILE A 103 11.71 7.14 -11.75
C ILE A 103 12.18 6.72 -10.36
N THR A 104 12.73 7.64 -9.56
CA THR A 104 13.18 7.29 -8.20
C THR A 104 12.02 6.81 -7.33
N VAL A 105 10.83 7.38 -7.48
CA VAL A 105 9.64 6.93 -6.76
C VAL A 105 9.23 5.51 -7.19
N HIS A 106 9.11 5.24 -8.49
CA HIS A 106 8.75 3.92 -8.99
C HIS A 106 9.80 2.85 -8.64
N LEU A 107 11.09 3.19 -8.74
CA LEU A 107 12.18 2.29 -8.38
C LEU A 107 12.16 1.96 -6.89
N THR A 108 12.03 2.97 -6.03
CA THR A 108 11.96 2.77 -4.57
C THR A 108 10.71 1.99 -4.17
N HIS A 109 9.58 2.21 -4.84
CA HIS A 109 8.35 1.43 -4.65
C HIS A 109 8.52 -0.05 -5.02
N LEU A 110 9.10 -0.34 -6.20
CA LEU A 110 9.38 -1.71 -6.65
C LEU A 110 10.31 -2.45 -5.69
N ILE A 111 11.35 -1.77 -5.21
CA ILE A 111 12.27 -2.35 -4.24
C ILE A 111 11.55 -2.60 -2.90
N ALA A 112 10.68 -1.69 -2.46
CA ALA A 112 9.91 -1.83 -1.23
C ALA A 112 8.95 -3.04 -1.25
N LEU A 113 8.40 -3.39 -2.42
CA LEU A 113 7.55 -4.57 -2.58
C LEU A 113 8.31 -5.89 -2.46
N ASN A 114 9.57 -5.92 -2.90
CA ASN A 114 10.41 -7.13 -2.91
C ASN A 114 11.13 -7.38 -1.58
N ILE A 115 11.25 -6.39 -0.71
CA ILE A 115 11.96 -6.53 0.57
C ILE A 115 11.03 -7.09 1.65
N SER A 116 11.50 -8.16 2.31
CA SER A 116 10.84 -8.72 3.49
C SER A 116 10.83 -7.69 4.64
N PRO A 117 9.72 -7.58 5.40
CA PRO A 117 9.60 -6.66 6.54
C PRO A 117 10.63 -6.91 7.66
N LYS A 118 11.37 -8.03 7.62
CA LYS A 118 12.42 -8.33 8.60
C LYS A 118 13.72 -7.54 8.40
N ARG A 119 13.89 -6.82 7.28
CA ARG A 119 15.11 -6.07 6.93
C ARG A 119 14.92 -4.56 7.07
N ASP A 120 14.64 -4.10 8.29
CA ASP A 120 14.37 -2.69 8.60
C ASP A 120 15.46 -1.72 8.14
N LEU A 121 16.74 -2.12 8.22
CA LEU A 121 17.85 -1.23 7.87
C LEU A 121 17.91 -0.88 6.37
N PHE A 122 17.57 -1.84 5.50
CA PHE A 122 17.50 -1.61 4.06
C PHE A 122 16.29 -0.73 3.69
N LEU A 123 15.14 -0.96 4.32
CA LEU A 123 13.95 -0.11 4.12
C LEU A 123 14.21 1.33 4.57
N LYS A 124 14.88 1.53 5.71
CA LYS A 124 15.32 2.86 6.18
C LYS A 124 16.19 3.58 5.17
N LEU A 125 17.20 2.90 4.62
CA LEU A 125 18.11 3.49 3.64
C LEU A 125 17.40 3.91 2.36
N ILE A 126 16.45 3.10 1.88
CA ILE A 126 15.65 3.43 0.69
C ILE A 126 14.74 4.63 0.95
N VAL A 127 14.13 4.73 2.14
CA VAL A 127 13.35 5.92 2.52
C VAL A 127 14.22 7.17 2.55
N ILE A 128 15.43 7.08 3.12
CA ILE A 128 16.38 8.20 3.14
C ILE A 128 16.73 8.64 1.72
N ILE A 129 17.01 7.70 0.81
CA ILE A 129 17.28 8.03 -0.61
C ILE A 129 16.08 8.75 -1.23
N ARG A 130 14.86 8.29 -0.97
CA ARG A 130 13.63 8.93 -1.48
C ARG A 130 13.41 10.33 -0.91
N LEU A 131 13.72 10.56 0.36
CA LEU A 131 13.63 11.87 1.00
C LEU A 131 14.69 12.82 0.46
N LEU A 132 15.94 12.36 0.33
CA LEU A 132 17.04 13.14 -0.22
C LEU A 132 16.79 13.51 -1.68
N SER A 133 16.28 12.58 -2.50
CA SER A 133 15.94 12.88 -3.90
C SER A 133 14.81 13.92 -3.99
N TRP A 134 13.82 13.85 -3.10
CA TRP A 134 12.77 14.86 -3.02
C TRP A 134 13.31 16.23 -2.61
N ILE A 135 14.13 16.32 -1.56
CA ILE A 135 14.76 17.58 -1.12
C ILE A 135 15.56 18.19 -2.26
N PHE A 136 16.41 17.38 -2.90
CA PHE A 136 17.28 17.85 -3.97
C PHE A 136 16.48 18.42 -5.16
N ILE A 137 15.40 17.75 -5.57
CA ILE A 137 14.63 18.18 -6.74
C ILE A 137 13.65 19.31 -6.39
N TYR A 138 12.89 19.18 -5.30
CA TYR A 138 11.78 20.09 -4.97
C TYR A 138 12.15 21.25 -4.05
N LEU A 139 13.23 21.16 -3.25
CA LEU A 139 13.68 22.27 -2.40
C LEU A 139 14.93 22.96 -2.92
N ASN A 140 15.69 22.33 -3.82
CA ASN A 140 16.86 22.95 -4.42
C ASN A 140 16.62 23.31 -5.89
N ILE A 141 16.56 22.33 -6.79
CA ILE A 141 16.50 22.60 -8.24
C ILE A 141 15.25 23.39 -8.65
N LEU A 142 14.05 22.91 -8.32
CA LEU A 142 12.80 23.56 -8.73
C LEU A 142 12.66 25.02 -8.29
N PRO A 143 12.92 25.39 -7.01
CA PRO A 143 12.80 26.78 -6.59
C PRO A 143 13.86 27.70 -7.21
N PHE A 144 15.11 27.28 -7.25
CA PHE A 144 16.21 28.13 -7.71
C PHE A 144 16.30 28.23 -9.23
N ASP A 145 16.06 27.14 -9.96
CA ASP A 145 16.22 27.11 -11.42
C ASP A 145 14.93 27.44 -12.16
N PHE A 146 13.74 27.24 -11.56
CA PHE A 146 12.47 27.44 -12.25
C PHE A 146 11.58 28.51 -11.60
N LEU A 147 11.24 28.40 -10.31
CA LEU A 147 10.24 29.27 -9.68
C LEU A 147 10.72 30.71 -9.48
N ILE A 148 11.95 30.91 -8.99
CA ILE A 148 12.50 32.26 -8.80
C ILE A 148 12.72 32.97 -10.15
N PRO A 149 13.31 32.33 -11.18
CA PRO A 149 13.42 32.89 -12.52
C PRO A 149 12.08 33.28 -13.16
N THR A 150 11.01 32.50 -12.97
CA THR A 150 9.68 32.84 -13.52
C THR A 150 9.03 34.03 -12.82
N VAL A 151 9.25 34.21 -11.52
CA VAL A 151 8.80 35.40 -10.78
C VAL A 151 9.57 36.64 -11.25
N ASN A 152 10.88 36.54 -11.46
CA ASN A 152 11.69 37.67 -11.93
C ASN A 152 11.39 38.03 -13.40
N ALA A 153 10.99 37.07 -14.23
CA ALA A 153 10.53 37.30 -15.61
C ALA A 153 9.07 37.81 -15.70
N SER A 154 8.39 38.03 -14.56
CA SER A 154 6.95 38.32 -14.46
C SER A 154 6.52 39.73 -14.88
N ALA A 155 7.40 40.56 -15.46
CA ALA A 155 7.07 41.92 -15.89
C ALA A 155 6.01 41.99 -17.03
N ASN A 156 5.68 40.85 -17.66
CA ASN A 156 4.68 40.76 -18.73
C ASN A 156 3.40 40.05 -18.23
N LYS A 157 2.21 40.51 -18.64
CA LYS A 157 0.92 39.90 -18.24
C LYS A 157 0.83 38.38 -18.49
N ALA A 158 1.47 37.89 -19.55
CA ALA A 158 1.49 36.46 -19.87
C ALA A 158 2.28 35.62 -18.83
N SER A 159 3.35 36.15 -18.22
CA SER A 159 4.13 35.41 -17.22
C SER A 159 3.42 35.30 -15.86
N VAL A 160 2.41 36.13 -15.59
CA VAL A 160 1.60 36.05 -14.36
C VAL A 160 0.75 34.77 -14.32
N GLU A 161 0.10 34.41 -15.43
CA GLU A 161 -0.72 33.19 -15.51
C GLU A 161 0.14 31.93 -15.29
N LEU A 162 1.33 31.89 -15.90
CA LEU A 162 2.28 30.80 -15.72
C LEU A 162 2.75 30.73 -14.26
N ASN A 163 3.06 31.88 -13.65
CA ASN A 163 3.48 31.95 -12.25
C ASN A 163 2.42 31.41 -11.29
N LEU A 164 1.17 31.84 -11.40
CA LEU A 164 0.11 31.36 -10.52
C LEU A 164 -0.07 29.83 -10.61
N LEU A 165 0.00 29.28 -11.82
CA LEU A 165 -0.22 27.85 -12.02
C LEU A 165 0.99 27.00 -11.65
N ILE A 166 2.22 27.44 -11.92
CA ILE A 166 3.41 26.69 -11.49
C ILE A 166 3.57 26.71 -9.97
N TRP A 167 3.27 27.83 -9.30
CA TRP A 167 3.27 27.91 -7.84
C TRP A 167 2.14 27.08 -7.24
N GLY A 168 0.92 27.14 -7.82
CA GLY A 168 -0.18 26.29 -7.39
C GLY A 168 0.14 24.80 -7.52
N TRP A 169 0.70 24.40 -8.66
CA TRP A 169 1.19 23.04 -8.87
C TRP A 169 2.27 22.63 -7.85
N TYR A 170 3.22 23.51 -7.59
CA TYR A 170 4.29 23.29 -6.62
C TYR A 170 3.74 23.08 -5.20
N VAL A 171 2.79 23.91 -4.76
CA VAL A 171 2.13 23.77 -3.45
C VAL A 171 1.42 22.42 -3.33
N VAL A 172 0.67 22.01 -4.37
CA VAL A 172 0.01 20.68 -4.38
C VAL A 172 1.07 19.57 -4.31
N ARG A 173 2.21 19.71 -5.01
CA ARG A 173 3.31 18.74 -4.93
C ARG A 173 3.95 18.65 -3.55
N VAL A 174 4.18 19.79 -2.89
CA VAL A 174 4.67 19.84 -1.51
C VAL A 174 3.67 19.20 -0.55
N TRP A 175 2.37 19.39 -0.78
CA TRP A 175 1.31 18.74 0.00
C TRP A 175 1.33 17.21 -0.14
N THR A 176 1.69 16.69 -1.32
CA THR A 176 1.85 15.25 -1.57
C THR A 176 3.24 14.69 -1.20
N SER A 177 4.06 15.48 -0.49
CA SER A 177 5.45 15.13 -0.21
C SER A 177 5.61 13.89 0.70
N PRO A 178 6.73 13.15 0.56
CA PRO A 178 7.04 12.05 1.47
C PRO A 178 7.20 12.52 2.94
N PHE A 179 7.58 13.78 3.18
CA PHE A 179 7.62 14.38 4.51
C PHE A 179 6.24 14.48 5.15
N LEU A 180 5.25 15.00 4.41
CA LEU A 180 3.89 15.08 4.93
C LEU A 180 3.31 13.68 5.21
N LYS A 181 3.63 12.70 4.35
CA LYS A 181 3.26 11.29 4.58
C LYS A 181 3.89 10.71 5.86
N TYR A 182 5.14 11.08 6.16
CA TYR A 182 5.81 10.70 7.42
C TYR A 182 5.07 11.28 8.64
N PHE A 183 4.81 12.60 8.66
CA PHE A 183 4.09 13.23 9.76
C PHE A 183 2.66 12.71 9.91
N TYR A 184 1.96 12.47 8.80
CA TYR A 184 0.62 11.90 8.81
C TYR A 184 0.62 10.50 9.45
N HIS A 185 1.63 9.68 9.15
CA HIS A 185 1.76 8.39 9.80
C HIS A 185 1.98 8.52 11.31
N GLU A 186 2.87 9.40 11.74
CA GLU A 186 3.20 9.57 13.17
C GLU A 186 2.02 10.11 13.99
N ILE A 187 1.18 10.98 13.39
CA ILE A 187 0.02 11.58 14.06
C ILE A 187 -1.20 10.66 14.04
N TYR A 188 -1.49 9.99 12.92
CA TYR A 188 -2.78 9.30 12.71
C TYR A 188 -2.73 7.78 12.81
N HIS A 189 -1.55 7.14 12.68
CA HIS A 189 -1.42 5.68 12.72
C HIS A 189 -0.82 5.17 14.06
N LEU A 190 -1.39 5.61 15.19
CA LEU A 190 -1.01 5.15 16.54
C LEU A 190 -1.33 3.67 16.81
N ASN A 191 -2.30 3.08 16.10
CA ASN A 191 -2.81 1.72 16.37
C ASN A 191 -2.38 0.65 15.35
N GLY A 192 -1.37 0.92 14.52
CA GLY A 192 -0.79 -0.10 13.62
C GLY A 192 -1.64 -0.52 12.41
N ASP A 193 -2.82 0.06 12.21
CA ASP A 193 -3.64 -0.08 11.00
C ASP A 193 -3.07 0.79 9.86
N CYS A 194 -1.82 0.54 9.44
CA CYS A 194 -1.19 1.24 8.33
C CYS A 194 -0.84 0.29 7.17
N VAL A 195 -0.69 0.85 5.96
CA VAL A 195 -0.29 0.13 4.73
C VAL A 195 1.01 -0.66 4.90
N GLY A 196 1.87 -0.18 5.80
CA GLY A 196 3.18 -0.74 6.08
C GLY A 196 3.21 -1.94 7.03
N ASP A 197 2.06 -2.48 7.46
CA ASP A 197 1.97 -3.63 8.38
C ASP A 197 2.81 -3.36 9.65
N GLN A 198 2.50 -2.24 10.31
CA GLN A 198 3.20 -1.65 11.47
C GLN A 198 4.55 -0.95 11.20
N SER A 199 5.12 -1.04 9.99
CA SER A 199 6.37 -0.33 9.67
C SER A 199 6.13 1.03 9.00
N VAL A 200 6.61 2.11 9.64
CA VAL A 200 6.55 3.49 9.13
C VAL A 200 7.19 3.61 7.75
N TYR A 201 8.33 2.93 7.56
CA TYR A 201 9.13 3.00 6.34
C TYR A 201 8.41 2.44 5.12
N LYS A 202 7.68 1.33 5.30
CA LYS A 202 6.91 0.73 4.21
C LYS A 202 5.67 1.56 3.87
N CYS A 203 5.06 2.23 4.85
CA CYS A 203 3.94 3.13 4.60
C CYS A 203 4.33 4.40 3.81
N ILE A 204 5.56 4.87 3.96
CA ILE A 204 6.08 6.01 3.16
C ILE A 204 6.42 5.57 1.74
N LEU A 205 6.88 4.32 1.58
CA LEU A 205 7.30 3.78 0.30
C LEU A 205 6.13 3.33 -0.57
N VAL A 206 5.08 2.78 0.02
CA VAL A 206 3.94 2.17 -0.66
C VAL A 206 2.73 3.08 -0.59
N GLU A 207 2.13 3.38 -1.75
CA GLU A 207 0.90 4.18 -1.80
C GLU A 207 -0.32 3.31 -1.50
N ASP A 208 -1.29 3.88 -0.77
CA ASP A 208 -2.52 3.19 -0.38
C ASP A 208 -3.48 3.09 -1.57
N THR A 209 -3.21 2.20 -2.52
CA THR A 209 -4.13 1.97 -3.64
C THR A 209 -5.33 1.14 -3.18
N PRO A 210 -6.53 1.36 -3.76
CA PRO A 210 -7.73 0.60 -3.40
C PRO A 210 -7.55 -0.91 -3.62
N GLU A 211 -6.77 -1.32 -4.62
CA GLU A 211 -6.42 -2.72 -4.86
C GLU A 211 -5.58 -3.31 -3.75
N GLN A 212 -4.56 -2.59 -3.27
CA GLN A 212 -3.75 -3.05 -2.15
C GLN A 212 -4.54 -3.09 -0.85
N LYS A 213 -5.49 -2.17 -0.67
CA LYS A 213 -6.43 -2.21 0.46
C LYS A 213 -7.30 -3.46 0.38
N HIS A 214 -7.85 -3.77 -0.80
CA HIS A 214 -8.64 -4.98 -1.02
C HIS A 214 -7.84 -6.26 -0.79
N LEU A 215 -6.62 -6.36 -1.33
CA LEU A 215 -5.72 -7.50 -1.11
C LEU A 215 -5.36 -7.68 0.37
N ARG A 216 -5.14 -6.58 1.10
CA ARG A 216 -4.90 -6.63 2.56
C ARG A 216 -6.12 -7.11 3.32
N THR A 217 -7.31 -6.61 3.00
CA THR A 217 -8.57 -7.07 3.59
C THR A 217 -8.78 -8.55 3.33
N MET A 218 -8.58 -9.01 2.09
CA MET A 218 -8.66 -10.43 1.74
C MET A 218 -7.65 -11.28 2.51
N ARG A 219 -6.41 -10.81 2.65
CA ARG A 219 -5.37 -11.50 3.44
C ARG A 219 -5.74 -11.60 4.92
N ARG A 220 -6.29 -10.53 5.50
CA ARG A 220 -6.76 -10.49 6.90
C ARG A 220 -7.89 -11.49 7.10
N ILE A 221 -8.91 -11.45 6.24
CA ILE A 221 -10.04 -12.40 6.26
C ILE A 221 -9.53 -13.84 6.11
N PHE A 222 -8.61 -14.10 5.19
CA PHE A 222 -8.04 -15.42 4.99
C PHE A 222 -7.30 -15.95 6.23
N MET A 223 -6.52 -15.07 6.89
CA MET A 223 -5.82 -15.43 8.13
C MET A 223 -6.80 -15.67 9.29
N GLU A 224 -7.83 -14.85 9.43
CA GLU A 224 -8.90 -15.04 10.42
C GLU A 224 -9.65 -16.36 10.19
N LEU A 225 -9.98 -16.70 8.94
CA LEU A 225 -10.60 -17.97 8.58
C LEU A 225 -9.69 -19.16 8.91
N LYS A 226 -8.39 -19.06 8.62
CA LYS A 226 -7.40 -20.08 8.96
C LYS A 226 -7.28 -20.26 10.49
N PHE A 227 -7.28 -19.16 11.24
CA PHE A 227 -7.25 -19.19 12.70
C PHE A 227 -8.52 -19.82 13.28
N MET A 228 -9.70 -19.42 12.81
CA MET A 228 -10.98 -20.01 13.20
C MET A 228 -11.05 -21.50 12.88
N GLN A 229 -10.48 -21.94 11.74
CA GLN A 229 -10.40 -23.34 11.38
C GLN A 229 -9.45 -24.11 12.32
N GLN A 230 -8.29 -23.54 12.65
CA GLN A 230 -7.38 -24.13 13.63
C GLN A 230 -8.02 -24.21 15.02
N GLN A 231 -8.71 -23.18 15.47
CA GLN A 231 -9.41 -23.16 16.75
C GLN A 231 -10.51 -24.23 16.80
N LYS A 232 -11.35 -24.33 15.76
CA LYS A 232 -12.36 -25.41 15.64
C LYS A 232 -11.74 -26.79 15.61
N SER A 233 -10.56 -26.96 15.00
CA SER A 233 -9.84 -28.24 15.00
C SER A 233 -9.32 -28.59 16.40
N LEU A 234 -8.78 -27.61 17.13
CA LEU A 234 -8.28 -27.78 18.49
C LEU A 234 -9.41 -28.11 19.46
N GLU A 235 -10.54 -27.40 19.36
CA GLU A 235 -11.75 -27.66 20.17
C GLU A 235 -12.32 -29.07 19.92
N LYS A 236 -12.29 -29.56 18.66
CA LYS A 236 -12.69 -30.93 18.34
C LYS A 236 -11.75 -31.96 18.98
N THR A 237 -10.44 -31.73 18.95
CA THR A 237 -9.45 -32.61 19.58
C THR A 237 -9.63 -32.64 21.10
N LEU A 238 -9.78 -31.48 21.74
CA LEU A 238 -10.03 -31.36 23.18
C LEU A 238 -11.32 -32.08 23.61
N ARG A 239 -12.43 -31.90 22.88
CA ARG A 239 -13.69 -32.61 23.17
C ARG A 239 -13.58 -34.12 22.94
N SER A 240 -12.75 -34.56 21.98
CA SER A 240 -12.47 -35.97 21.74
C SER A 240 -11.68 -36.59 22.90
N GLU A 241 -10.71 -35.88 23.47
CA GLU A 241 -9.93 -36.34 24.63
C GLU A 241 -10.76 -36.38 25.92
N GLU A 242 -11.63 -35.39 26.15
CA GLU A 242 -12.55 -35.37 27.29
C GLU A 242 -13.58 -36.52 27.21
N THR A 243 -14.13 -36.78 26.02
CA THR A 243 -15.08 -37.90 25.83
C THR A 243 -14.40 -39.26 25.88
N SER A 244 -13.14 -39.37 25.43
CA SER A 244 -12.32 -40.58 25.56
C SER A 244 -12.05 -40.89 27.04
N SER A 245 -11.50 -39.93 27.80
CA SER A 245 -11.18 -40.11 29.22
C SER A 245 -12.40 -40.45 30.09
N ALA A 246 -13.56 -39.84 29.81
CA ALA A 246 -14.82 -40.18 30.49
C ALA A 246 -15.29 -41.62 30.20
N LYS A 247 -15.15 -42.09 28.95
CA LYS A 247 -15.45 -43.48 28.56
C LYS A 247 -14.48 -44.46 29.22
N THR A 248 -13.19 -44.13 29.31
CA THR A 248 -12.20 -44.97 30.00
C THR A 248 -12.50 -45.09 31.49
N PHE A 249 -12.90 -43.98 32.14
CA PHE A 249 -13.27 -43.98 33.55
C PHE A 249 -14.54 -44.80 33.84
N GLN A 250 -15.57 -44.69 33.00
CA GLN A 250 -16.77 -45.54 33.10
C GLN A 250 -16.43 -47.03 32.91
N THR A 251 -15.56 -47.34 31.94
CA THR A 251 -15.11 -48.72 31.69
C THR A 251 -14.36 -49.30 32.89
N ILE A 252 -13.46 -48.52 33.51
CA ILE A 252 -12.75 -48.93 34.74
C ILE A 252 -13.74 -49.17 35.89
N LYS A 253 -14.76 -48.32 36.04
CA LYS A 253 -15.79 -48.47 37.07
C LYS A 253 -16.62 -49.73 36.86
N CYS A 254 -17.00 -50.04 35.62
CA CYS A 254 -17.66 -51.29 35.25
C CYS A 254 -16.78 -52.52 35.54
N ILE A 255 -15.50 -52.48 35.16
CA ILE A 255 -14.55 -53.57 35.45
C ILE A 255 -14.35 -53.78 36.95
N MET A 256 -14.27 -52.70 37.74
CA MET A 256 -14.19 -52.79 39.20
C MET A 256 -15.46 -53.37 39.81
N ALA A 257 -16.64 -52.99 39.30
CA ALA A 257 -17.92 -53.57 39.73
C ALA A 257 -18.02 -55.06 39.38
N LEU A 258 -17.60 -55.44 38.16
CA LEU A 258 -17.52 -56.84 37.72
C LEU A 258 -16.56 -57.65 38.58
N LYS A 259 -15.37 -57.11 38.89
CA LYS A 259 -14.38 -57.74 39.78
C LYS A 259 -14.91 -57.91 41.20
N ARG A 260 -15.70 -56.96 41.72
CA ARG A 260 -16.38 -57.08 43.02
C ARG A 260 -17.52 -58.11 42.97
N LYS A 261 -18.24 -58.23 41.85
CA LYS A 261 -19.30 -59.23 41.65
C LYS A 261 -18.72 -60.64 41.55
N LEU A 262 -17.65 -60.83 40.78
CA LEU A 262 -16.92 -62.10 40.67
C LEU A 262 -16.28 -62.54 42.00
N ARG A 263 -15.73 -61.61 42.79
CA ARG A 263 -15.26 -61.94 44.15
C ARG A 263 -16.40 -62.41 45.05
N ARG A 264 -17.59 -61.79 44.97
CA ARG A 264 -18.77 -62.22 45.75
C ARG A 264 -19.27 -63.60 45.31
N ILE A 265 -19.25 -63.91 44.01
CA ILE A 265 -19.61 -65.24 43.50
C ILE A 265 -18.60 -66.29 43.96
N ARG A 266 -17.30 -66.00 43.87
CA ARG A 266 -16.24 -66.92 44.33
C ARG A 266 -16.26 -67.12 45.85
N ALA A 267 -16.65 -66.11 46.63
CA ALA A 267 -16.87 -66.24 48.07
C ALA A 267 -18.13 -67.05 48.42
N ARG A 268 -19.15 -67.07 47.55
CA ARG A 268 -20.33 -67.94 47.67
C ARG A 268 -20.11 -69.36 47.17
N GLY A 269 -19.05 -69.60 46.40
CA GLY A 269 -18.69 -70.90 45.81
C GLY A 269 -17.63 -71.70 46.59
N GLY A 270 -17.60 -71.59 47.93
CA GLY A 270 -16.91 -72.56 48.79
C GLY A 270 -17.82 -73.79 49.04
N PRO A 271 -17.27 -75.00 49.23
CA PRO A 271 -18.03 -76.23 49.03
C PRO A 271 -18.99 -76.50 50.20
N SER A 272 -20.29 -76.52 49.92
CA SER A 272 -21.25 -77.48 50.50
C SER A 272 -22.56 -77.42 49.71
N ASN A 273 -23.03 -78.59 49.29
CA ASN A 273 -24.34 -78.86 48.73
C ASN A 273 -25.46 -78.23 49.57
N ILE A 274 -26.55 -77.79 48.91
CA ILE A 274 -27.95 -78.25 49.10
C ILE A 274 -28.90 -77.32 48.31
N ASN A 275 -29.66 -77.97 47.42
CA ASN A 275 -30.99 -77.69 46.84
C ASN A 275 -31.60 -76.27 46.75
N ASP A 276 -32.23 -76.10 45.58
CA ASP A 276 -33.50 -75.42 45.29
C ASP A 276 -33.67 -73.95 45.67
N LYS A 277 -33.67 -73.09 44.65
CA LYS A 277 -34.90 -72.43 44.16
C LYS A 277 -34.60 -71.56 42.94
N VAL A 278 -35.27 -71.92 41.85
CA VAL A 278 -35.60 -71.01 40.74
C VAL A 278 -36.57 -69.95 41.25
N PRO A 279 -36.37 -68.68 40.88
CA PRO A 279 -37.47 -67.87 40.35
C PRO A 279 -37.00 -67.29 39.01
N ASP A 280 -37.56 -67.74 37.89
CA ASP A 280 -38.87 -67.38 37.33
C ASP A 280 -38.93 -65.92 36.89
N ASP A 281 -39.25 -65.78 35.62
CA ASP A 281 -39.26 -64.56 34.81
C ASP A 281 -40.27 -63.53 35.33
N SER A 282 -39.99 -62.26 35.07
CA SER A 282 -41.03 -61.33 34.63
C SER A 282 -40.38 -60.08 34.06
N ASP A 283 -40.15 -60.17 32.76
CA ASP A 283 -40.28 -59.02 31.87
C ASP A 283 -41.66 -58.37 32.11
N THR A 284 -41.68 -57.06 32.31
CA THR A 284 -42.86 -56.24 32.02
C THR A 284 -42.34 -54.95 31.39
N GLU A 285 -42.27 -54.99 30.07
CA GLU A 285 -42.44 -53.81 29.23
C GLU A 285 -43.91 -53.36 29.29
N ASP A 286 -44.04 -52.05 29.08
CA ASP A 286 -45.16 -51.32 28.52
C ASP A 286 -46.37 -50.88 29.37
N ASP A 287 -46.56 -49.56 29.23
CA ASP A 287 -47.81 -48.82 29.05
C ASP A 287 -48.26 -47.98 30.26
N GLU A 288 -48.68 -46.73 30.12
CA GLU A 288 -48.68 -45.75 29.02
C GLU A 288 -49.27 -44.49 29.69
N HIS A 289 -48.85 -43.27 29.28
CA HIS A 289 -49.68 -42.05 29.24
C HIS A 289 -50.40 -41.54 30.53
N LYS A 290 -50.63 -40.25 30.81
CA LYS A 290 -50.43 -38.94 30.21
C LYS A 290 -50.99 -37.93 31.24
N PHE A 291 -50.46 -36.71 31.23
CA PHE A 291 -51.16 -35.44 31.52
C PHE A 291 -51.48 -35.11 33.01
N VAL A 292 -51.42 -33.86 33.49
CA VAL A 292 -50.96 -32.56 32.96
C VAL A 292 -50.83 -31.58 34.14
N LYS A 293 -49.95 -30.59 33.95
CA LYS A 293 -49.83 -29.25 34.57
C LYS A 293 -50.64 -28.89 35.83
N THR A 294 -49.92 -28.29 36.76
CA THR A 294 -50.04 -26.84 37.06
C THR A 294 -48.65 -26.26 37.22
#